data_AF-A0A9N7P1G1-F1
#
_entry.id   AF-A0A9N7P1G1-F1
#
_cell.length_a   1.000
_cell.length_b   1.000
_cell.length_c   1.000
_cell.angle_alpha   90.00
_cell.angle_beta   90.00
_cell.angle_gamma   90.00
#
_symmetry.space_group_name_H-M   'P 1'
#
loop_
_entity.id
_entity.type
_entity.pdbx_description
1 polymer ?
#
loop_
_entity_poly.entity_id
_entity_poly.type
_entity_poly.pdbx_seq_one_letter_code
_entity_poly.pdbx_strand_id
1 'polypeptide(L)'
;MDDEIKAEFARNGFILDDADKIISQCLAFCIQYKLSASDLVSSWEVFSLNRNLDLTVQSSHMGAFLEQLQSEQIDKVRGKESGLHLYSKDVAMILDGNYEDKEVILDTPADKNTYHEMPSDSLKKSNGSKLNSEKSLDSVTPFGLRKNKFIIQTTLNQQPSTESTKVKEHNENSDDDIIITRLQPSKRCHLRINTSQPEQGSRFMFDRMEDKFNYLESCITRRASAYVSSGKYEEPVDPSVASQKSVFSVGMICCEEEGRLKEKPVLLQSSVEHSGGQRVRLDLLKLDQFSIFPGQVVAVEGRNPSGHCLIASKIIDYVPFSVNPPYSTKRQALDHNHQLTNPSHNMAELSLIVAAGPFTTSDNLLFEPLTELLAYARRKQPQLLVLLGPFIDSDHPELCKGTVDQTFDEMFHLQILEKLQDYLECMGSVARVILMPSIRDAHHDFVFPQRRQNVCQESKGFFIMVTHSSASSIGKSGRNW
;
A
#
# COMPACT_ATOMS: atom_id res chain seq x y z
N MET A 1 38.42 -27.38 7.79
CA MET A 1 37.50 -27.06 6.69
C MET A 1 37.07 -28.29 5.92
N ASP A 2 37.95 -29.08 5.30
CA ASP A 2 37.56 -30.35 4.62
C ASP A 2 36.83 -31.31 5.58
N ASP A 3 37.38 -31.53 6.77
CA ASP A 3 36.76 -32.35 7.81
C ASP A 3 35.46 -31.75 8.36
N GLU A 4 35.33 -30.41 8.36
CA GLU A 4 34.10 -29.73 8.79
C GLU A 4 33.00 -29.88 7.75
N ILE A 5 33.31 -29.72 6.47
CA ILE A 5 32.37 -29.93 5.36
C ILE A 5 31.85 -31.37 5.41
N LYS A 6 32.75 -32.34 5.58
CA LYS A 6 32.39 -33.76 5.72
C LYS A 6 31.50 -34.01 6.95
N ALA A 7 31.82 -33.40 8.09
CA ALA A 7 31.04 -33.54 9.31
C ALA A 7 29.64 -32.89 9.20
N GLU A 8 29.52 -31.75 8.52
CA GLU A 8 28.24 -31.07 8.31
C GLU A 8 27.33 -31.85 7.35
N PHE A 9 27.86 -32.40 6.25
CA PHE A 9 27.07 -33.26 5.36
C PHE A 9 26.56 -34.51 6.10
N ALA A 10 27.40 -35.14 6.92
CA ALA A 10 27.00 -36.28 7.73
C ALA A 10 25.96 -35.91 8.80
N ARG A 11 26.08 -34.74 9.43
CA ARG A 11 25.12 -34.24 10.43
C ARG A 11 23.72 -34.04 9.85
N ASN A 12 23.65 -33.60 8.60
CA ASN A 12 22.39 -33.36 7.89
C ASN A 12 21.91 -34.57 7.07
N GLY A 13 22.51 -35.76 7.28
CA GLY A 13 22.01 -37.01 6.71
C GLY A 13 22.39 -37.29 5.26
N PHE A 14 23.37 -36.56 4.70
CA PHE A 14 23.83 -36.75 3.33
C PHE A 14 24.99 -37.74 3.22
N ILE A 15 24.97 -38.56 2.17
CA ILE A 15 26.02 -39.53 1.84
C ILE A 15 26.76 -39.03 0.59
N LEU A 16 28.09 -38.93 0.65
CA LEU A 16 28.90 -38.48 -0.49
C LEU A 16 29.36 -39.68 -1.32
N ASP A 17 28.99 -39.72 -2.60
CA ASP A 17 29.35 -40.82 -3.52
C ASP A 17 30.85 -40.79 -3.90
N ASP A 18 31.41 -39.59 -4.08
CA ASP A 18 32.83 -39.34 -4.36
C ASP A 18 33.36 -38.27 -3.39
N ALA A 19 33.54 -38.68 -2.13
CA ALA A 19 33.76 -37.76 -1.00
C ALA A 19 34.94 -36.82 -1.23
N ASP A 20 36.08 -37.30 -1.72
CA ASP A 20 37.29 -36.49 -1.86
C ASP A 20 37.12 -35.43 -2.96
N LYS A 21 36.48 -35.80 -4.08
CA LYS A 21 36.21 -34.86 -5.18
C LYS A 21 35.16 -33.83 -4.80
N ILE A 22 34.09 -34.26 -4.14
CA ILE A 22 33.00 -33.38 -3.70
C ILE A 22 33.51 -32.40 -2.64
N ILE A 23 34.25 -32.87 -1.64
CA ILE A 23 34.82 -32.01 -0.60
C ILE A 23 35.79 -30.99 -1.21
N SER A 24 36.61 -31.38 -2.18
CA SER A 24 37.50 -30.46 -2.89
C SER A 24 36.74 -29.36 -3.65
N GLN A 25 35.64 -29.70 -4.33
CA GLN A 25 34.79 -28.73 -5.02
C GLN A 25 34.05 -27.81 -4.04
N CYS A 26 33.51 -28.38 -2.96
CA CYS A 26 32.87 -27.64 -1.87
C CYS A 26 33.82 -26.66 -1.19
N LEU A 27 35.07 -27.06 -0.94
CA LEU A 27 36.10 -26.19 -0.39
C LEU A 27 36.37 -24.99 -1.33
N ALA A 28 36.46 -25.24 -2.64
CA ALA A 28 36.61 -24.17 -3.62
C ALA A 28 35.44 -23.18 -3.57
N PHE A 29 34.20 -23.65 -3.38
CA PHE A 29 33.02 -22.79 -3.24
C PHE A 29 33.07 -21.99 -1.94
N CYS A 30 33.43 -22.60 -0.81
CA CYS A 30 33.60 -21.89 0.47
C CYS A 30 34.62 -20.74 0.35
N ILE A 31 35.75 -20.98 -0.32
CA ILE A 31 36.78 -19.95 -0.54
C ILE A 31 36.27 -18.86 -1.47
N GLN A 32 35.68 -19.23 -2.61
CA GLN A 32 35.23 -18.28 -3.63
C GLN A 32 34.11 -17.36 -3.14
N TYR A 33 33.16 -17.89 -2.37
CA TYR A 33 31.96 -17.17 -1.92
C TYR A 33 32.00 -16.76 -0.44
N LYS A 34 33.13 -16.99 0.25
CA LYS A 34 33.33 -16.71 1.68
C LYS A 34 32.25 -17.36 2.56
N LEU A 35 31.92 -18.62 2.27
CA LEU A 35 30.91 -19.39 3.00
C LEU A 35 31.57 -20.25 4.08
N SER A 36 30.91 -20.40 5.24
CA SER A 36 31.29 -21.44 6.20
C SER A 36 30.85 -22.82 5.72
N ALA A 37 31.37 -23.89 6.33
CA ALA A 37 30.94 -25.26 6.02
C ALA A 37 29.43 -25.46 6.29
N SER A 38 28.91 -24.84 7.35
CA SER A 38 27.48 -24.88 7.67
C SER A 38 26.64 -24.16 6.62
N ASP A 39 27.04 -22.94 6.22
CA ASP A 39 26.29 -22.16 5.20
C ASP A 39 26.24 -22.91 3.87
N LEU A 40 27.35 -23.55 3.49
CA LEU A 40 27.46 -24.34 2.27
C LEU A 40 26.49 -25.53 2.29
N VAL A 41 26.43 -26.29 3.39
CA VAL A 41 25.55 -27.46 3.51
C VAL A 41 24.07 -27.03 3.58
N SER A 42 23.75 -25.92 4.25
CA SER A 42 22.39 -25.35 4.20
C SER A 42 21.98 -24.91 2.79
N SER A 43 22.89 -24.29 2.02
CA SER A 43 22.63 -23.99 0.60
C SER A 43 22.45 -25.27 -0.23
N TRP A 44 23.20 -26.32 0.08
CA TRP A 44 23.05 -27.63 -0.57
C TRP A 44 21.70 -28.28 -0.27
N GLU A 45 21.22 -28.21 0.98
CA GLU A 45 19.90 -28.72 1.37
C GLU A 45 18.79 -28.08 0.53
N VAL A 46 18.80 -26.75 0.43
CA VAL A 46 17.83 -26.00 -0.39
C VAL A 46 17.94 -26.41 -1.86
N PHE A 47 19.16 -26.53 -2.40
CA PHE A 47 19.38 -27.00 -3.77
C PHE A 47 18.83 -28.42 -3.99
N SER A 48 19.02 -29.32 -3.04
CA SER A 48 18.56 -30.71 -3.11
C SER A 48 17.03 -30.81 -3.05
N LEU A 49 16.38 -30.02 -2.18
CA LEU A 49 14.92 -29.96 -2.05
C LEU A 49 14.26 -29.41 -3.32
N ASN A 50 14.80 -28.31 -3.87
CA ASN A 50 14.24 -27.70 -5.09
C ASN A 50 14.31 -28.60 -6.33
N ARG A 51 15.20 -29.59 -6.34
CA ARG A 51 15.40 -30.52 -7.46
C ARG A 51 14.92 -31.94 -7.16
N ASN A 52 14.31 -32.18 -6.00
CA ASN A 52 13.92 -33.51 -5.51
C ASN A 52 15.05 -34.54 -5.65
N LEU A 53 16.27 -34.19 -5.21
CA LEU A 53 17.41 -35.09 -5.22
C LEU A 53 17.39 -36.02 -4.01
N ASP A 54 17.93 -37.23 -4.18
CA ASP A 54 18.13 -38.17 -3.08
C ASP A 54 19.19 -37.66 -2.08
N LEU A 55 19.24 -38.27 -0.90
CA LEU A 55 20.24 -37.97 0.14
C LEU A 55 21.69 -38.31 -0.27
N THR A 56 21.90 -38.84 -1.47
CA THR A 56 23.25 -39.12 -2.01
C THR A 56 23.74 -37.95 -2.85
N VAL A 57 24.80 -37.31 -2.39
CA VAL A 57 25.47 -36.20 -3.07
C VAL A 57 26.39 -36.75 -4.15
N GLN A 58 26.09 -36.43 -5.40
CA GLN A 58 26.86 -36.84 -6.57
C GLN A 58 27.66 -35.68 -7.14
N SER A 59 28.86 -35.97 -7.65
CA SER A 59 29.73 -34.96 -8.27
C SER A 59 29.15 -34.34 -9.55
N SER A 60 28.20 -35.03 -10.22
CA SER A 60 27.45 -34.54 -11.39
C SER A 60 26.64 -33.28 -11.08
N HIS A 61 26.17 -33.13 -9.83
CA HIS A 61 25.32 -32.01 -9.40
C HIS A 61 26.12 -30.77 -9.00
N MET A 62 27.44 -30.88 -8.80
CA MET A 62 28.28 -29.77 -8.33
C MET A 62 28.32 -28.57 -9.30
N GLY A 63 28.23 -28.84 -10.61
CA GLY A 63 28.15 -27.78 -11.62
C GLY A 63 26.86 -26.96 -11.51
N ALA A 64 25.72 -27.65 -11.40
CA ALA A 64 24.42 -27.01 -11.24
C ALA A 64 24.28 -26.29 -9.89
N PHE A 65 24.89 -26.83 -8.83
CA PHE A 65 24.94 -26.19 -7.52
C PHE A 65 25.74 -24.88 -7.55
N LEU A 66 26.88 -24.87 -8.26
CA LEU A 66 27.68 -23.66 -8.45
C LEU A 66 26.89 -22.55 -9.18
N GLU A 67 26.12 -22.89 -10.22
CA GLU A 67 25.26 -21.93 -10.92
C GLU A 67 24.23 -21.30 -10.00
N GLN A 68 23.63 -22.07 -9.09
CA GLN A 68 22.69 -21.54 -8.10
C GLN A 68 23.38 -20.59 -7.12
N LEU A 69 24.55 -20.96 -6.58
CA LEU A 69 25.33 -20.09 -5.70
C LEU A 69 25.71 -18.77 -6.40
N GLN A 70 26.01 -18.82 -7.71
CA GLN A 70 26.26 -17.62 -8.50
C GLN A 70 25.02 -16.74 -8.63
N SER A 71 23.86 -17.33 -8.94
CA SER A 71 22.59 -16.58 -9.02
C SER A 71 22.24 -15.91 -7.70
N GLU A 72 22.38 -16.61 -6.57
CA GLU A 72 22.12 -16.06 -5.24
C GLU A 72 23.01 -14.86 -4.90
N GLN A 73 24.28 -14.87 -5.34
CA GLN A 73 25.18 -13.73 -5.13
C GLN A 73 24.84 -12.55 -6.04
N ILE A 74 24.44 -12.81 -7.29
CA ILE A 74 23.96 -11.78 -8.21
C ILE A 74 22.70 -11.12 -7.62
N ASP A 75 21.78 -11.91 -7.08
CA ASP A 75 20.55 -11.40 -6.45
C ASP A 75 20.85 -10.63 -5.15
N LYS A 76 21.82 -11.07 -4.33
CA LYS A 76 22.29 -10.31 -3.15
C LYS A 76 22.91 -8.96 -3.53
N VAL A 77 23.61 -8.87 -4.66
CA VAL A 77 24.18 -7.61 -5.16
C VAL A 77 23.09 -6.72 -5.74
N ARG A 78 22.21 -7.27 -6.57
CA ARG A 78 21.08 -6.54 -7.16
C ARG A 78 20.09 -6.04 -6.11
N GLY A 79 19.86 -6.82 -5.04
CA GLY A 79 19.07 -6.41 -3.88
C GLY A 79 19.73 -5.34 -3.00
N LYS A 80 21.05 -5.21 -3.03
CA LYS A 80 21.80 -4.11 -2.38
C LYS A 80 21.81 -2.82 -3.22
N GLU A 81 21.76 -2.93 -4.55
CA GLU A 81 21.68 -1.77 -5.45
C GLU A 81 20.27 -1.17 -5.52
N SER A 82 19.22 -1.94 -5.20
CA SER A 82 17.90 -1.38 -4.89
C SER A 82 17.89 -0.78 -3.48
N GLY A 83 18.53 0.39 -3.30
CA GLY A 83 18.35 1.28 -2.15
C GLY A 83 16.94 1.89 -2.03
N LEU A 84 15.94 1.22 -2.60
CA LEU A 84 14.53 1.42 -2.31
C LEU A 84 14.14 0.28 -1.37
N HIS A 85 13.96 0.59 -0.09
CA HIS A 85 13.36 -0.32 0.87
C HIS A 85 12.03 -0.83 0.32
N LEU A 86 12.05 -2.04 -0.23
CA LEU A 86 10.84 -2.79 -0.56
C LEU A 86 10.32 -3.36 0.76
N TYR A 87 9.58 -2.55 1.50
CA TYR A 87 8.72 -3.04 2.59
C TYR A 87 7.52 -3.74 1.95
N SER A 88 7.61 -5.07 1.85
CA SER A 88 6.51 -6.01 2.07
C SER A 88 7.15 -7.40 2.10
N LYS A 89 7.21 -7.98 3.30
CA LYS A 89 7.57 -9.38 3.54
C LYS A 89 6.37 -10.31 3.30
N ASP A 90 5.30 -9.81 2.68
CA ASP A 90 4.07 -10.59 2.49
C ASP A 90 4.16 -11.51 1.26
N VAL A 91 5.08 -11.26 0.33
CA VAL A 91 5.21 -12.09 -0.88
C VAL A 91 6.00 -13.38 -0.64
N ALA A 92 6.89 -13.39 0.36
CA ALA A 92 7.78 -14.54 0.60
C ALA A 92 7.14 -15.65 1.45
N MET A 93 6.17 -15.33 2.30
CA MET A 93 5.49 -16.32 3.17
C MET A 93 4.28 -17.00 2.50
N ILE A 94 3.95 -16.65 1.25
CA ILE A 94 2.80 -17.21 0.51
C ILE A 94 3.11 -18.58 -0.14
N LEU A 95 4.39 -18.97 -0.22
CA LEU A 95 4.79 -20.16 -0.98
C LEU A 95 4.93 -21.45 -0.15
N ASP A 96 5.02 -21.37 1.17
CA ASP A 96 5.21 -22.55 2.04
C ASP A 96 4.20 -22.56 3.19
N GLY A 97 3.10 -23.29 3.01
CA GLY A 97 2.04 -23.43 4.01
C GLY A 97 1.18 -24.68 3.81
N ASN A 98 1.80 -25.86 3.81
CA ASN A 98 1.08 -27.11 4.05
C ASN A 98 0.79 -27.24 5.54
N TYR A 99 -0.48 -27.13 5.97
CA TYR A 99 -0.90 -27.63 7.27
C TYR A 99 -2.28 -28.29 7.18
N GLU A 100 -2.31 -29.55 7.65
CA GLU A 100 -3.49 -30.40 7.73
C GLU A 100 -4.50 -29.91 8.77
N ASP A 101 -5.79 -30.06 8.43
CA ASP A 101 -6.95 -29.81 9.28
C ASP A 101 -6.94 -30.65 10.56
N LYS A 102 -7.04 -29.99 11.72
CA LYS A 102 -7.67 -30.57 12.91
C LYS A 102 -8.59 -29.56 13.58
N GLU A 103 -9.88 -29.77 13.38
CA GLU A 103 -10.97 -29.09 14.07
C GLU A 103 -10.87 -29.27 15.59
N VAL A 104 -10.92 -28.16 16.34
CA VAL A 104 -11.25 -28.16 17.77
C VAL A 104 -12.38 -27.16 17.99
N ILE A 105 -13.55 -27.70 18.31
CA ILE A 105 -14.76 -26.96 18.66
C ILE A 105 -14.60 -26.40 20.09
N LEU A 106 -14.80 -25.09 20.26
CA LEU A 106 -14.96 -24.47 21.58
C LEU A 106 -16.21 -23.58 21.58
N ASP A 107 -17.14 -23.89 22.49
CA ASP A 107 -18.44 -23.26 22.69
C ASP A 107 -18.36 -21.88 23.38
N THR A 108 -19.31 -21.01 23.01
CA THR A 108 -19.54 -19.67 23.54
C THR A 108 -20.36 -19.68 24.85
N PRO A 109 -19.99 -18.96 25.92
CA PRO A 109 -20.86 -18.76 27.07
C PRO A 109 -21.75 -17.52 26.91
N ALA A 110 -23.03 -17.68 27.25
CA ALA A 110 -24.10 -16.70 27.17
C ALA A 110 -24.17 -15.74 28.38
N ASP A 111 -24.79 -14.58 28.11
CA ASP A 111 -25.19 -13.47 28.98
C ASP A 111 -25.69 -13.83 30.39
N LYS A 112 -25.25 -13.04 31.38
CA LYS A 112 -26.12 -12.56 32.49
C LYS A 112 -25.77 -11.13 32.91
N ASN A 113 -26.73 -10.24 32.67
CA ASN A 113 -26.85 -8.91 33.27
C ASN A 113 -26.94 -8.97 34.80
N THR A 114 -26.23 -8.08 35.50
CA THR A 114 -26.72 -7.53 36.77
C THR A 114 -26.20 -6.10 36.93
N TYR A 115 -27.14 -5.16 36.95
CA TYR A 115 -26.94 -3.74 37.25
C TYR A 115 -26.74 -3.54 38.75
N HIS A 116 -25.76 -2.73 39.14
CA HIS A 116 -25.76 -2.01 40.42
C HIS A 116 -25.13 -0.61 40.22
N GLU A 117 -25.92 0.43 40.48
CA GLU A 117 -25.50 1.83 40.53
C GLU A 117 -25.02 2.26 41.93
N MET A 118 -23.83 2.88 41.95
CA MET A 118 -23.40 4.11 42.66
C MET A 118 -23.45 4.21 44.20
N PRO A 119 -22.45 4.85 44.85
CA PRO A 119 -22.44 6.32 44.94
C PRO A 119 -21.07 7.01 44.75
N SER A 120 -21.12 8.23 44.21
CA SER A 120 -20.06 9.25 44.20
C SER A 120 -19.58 9.61 45.60
N ASP A 121 -18.28 9.89 45.74
CA ASP A 121 -17.83 10.91 46.70
C ASP A 121 -16.58 11.65 46.21
N SER A 122 -16.62 12.96 46.38
CA SER A 122 -15.63 13.94 45.96
C SER A 122 -14.61 14.22 47.07
N LEU A 123 -13.31 14.37 46.75
CA LEU A 123 -12.48 15.41 47.40
C LEU A 123 -11.19 15.71 46.63
N LYS A 124 -10.95 17.00 46.41
CA LYS A 124 -9.72 17.62 45.90
C LYS A 124 -8.56 17.42 46.87
N LYS A 125 -7.33 17.22 46.36
CA LYS A 125 -6.13 17.90 46.89
C LYS A 125 -4.98 17.93 45.88
N SER A 126 -4.45 19.14 45.75
CA SER A 126 -3.25 19.57 45.03
C SER A 126 -1.97 19.02 45.65
N ASN A 127 -0.99 18.64 44.83
CA ASN A 127 0.29 19.36 44.71
C ASN A 127 1.22 18.66 43.73
N GLY A 128 1.91 19.48 42.95
CA GLY A 128 2.73 19.06 41.83
C GLY A 128 3.98 18.27 42.21
N SER A 129 4.41 17.48 41.25
CA SER A 129 5.82 17.18 41.01
C SER A 129 6.06 17.35 39.52
N LYS A 130 6.77 18.42 39.18
CA LYS A 130 7.44 18.58 37.89
C LYS A 130 8.37 17.38 37.75
N LEU A 131 8.06 16.46 36.85
CA LEU A 131 9.09 15.55 36.37
C LEU A 131 10.00 16.37 35.46
N ASN A 132 11.23 16.53 35.93
CA ASN A 132 12.27 17.24 35.21
C ASN A 132 12.46 16.60 33.84
N SER A 133 12.66 17.48 32.85
CA SER A 133 13.36 17.18 31.61
C SER A 133 14.67 16.45 31.94
N GLU A 134 14.64 15.12 31.83
CA GLU A 134 15.85 14.36 31.58
C GLU A 134 16.27 14.73 30.16
N LYS A 135 17.36 15.50 30.09
CA LYS A 135 18.07 15.78 28.85
C LYS A 135 18.37 14.42 28.20
N SER A 136 17.81 14.18 27.01
CA SER A 136 18.15 13.03 26.19
C SER A 136 19.67 13.00 26.01
N LEU A 137 20.31 11.90 26.43
CA LEU A 137 21.55 11.50 25.77
C LEU A 137 21.21 11.47 24.27
N ASP A 138 21.95 12.18 23.43
CA ASP A 138 21.82 12.07 21.98
C ASP A 138 22.16 10.62 21.60
N SER A 139 21.16 9.74 21.62
CA SER A 139 21.29 8.40 21.09
C SER A 139 21.49 8.58 19.61
N VAL A 140 22.72 8.36 19.16
CA VAL A 140 23.08 8.48 17.76
C VAL A 140 22.32 7.40 16.98
N THR A 141 21.20 7.78 16.34
CA THR A 141 20.39 6.87 15.54
C THR A 141 20.92 6.82 14.10
N PRO A 142 20.71 5.70 13.38
CA PRO A 142 21.01 5.62 11.96
C PRO A 142 20.31 6.71 11.13
N PHE A 143 19.07 7.07 11.50
CA PHE A 143 18.32 8.13 10.86
C PHE A 143 18.97 9.51 11.10
N GLY A 144 19.34 9.85 12.33
CA GLY A 144 19.98 11.13 12.65
C GLY A 144 21.31 11.33 11.93
N LEU A 145 22.08 10.26 11.72
CA LEU A 145 23.40 10.27 11.06
C LEU A 145 23.37 10.38 9.52
N ARG A 146 22.18 10.31 8.90
CA ARG A 146 22.07 10.31 7.44
C ARG A 146 22.57 11.64 6.85
N LYS A 147 23.43 11.55 5.83
CA LYS A 147 23.96 12.74 5.12
C LYS A 147 22.98 13.33 4.12
N ASN A 148 22.13 12.49 3.55
CA ASN A 148 21.25 12.85 2.44
C ASN A 148 19.91 13.44 2.93
N LYS A 149 19.94 14.64 3.51
CA LYS A 149 18.73 15.34 3.99
C LYS A 149 18.05 16.13 2.87
N PHE A 150 16.74 15.92 2.70
CA PHE A 150 15.89 16.66 1.75
C PHE A 150 16.38 16.77 0.30
N ILE A 151 17.09 15.73 -0.20
CA ILE A 151 17.56 15.69 -1.59
C ILE A 151 16.36 15.51 -2.54
N ILE A 152 16.26 16.38 -3.55
CA ILE A 152 15.26 16.27 -4.60
C ILE A 152 15.65 15.11 -5.53
N GLN A 153 14.80 14.09 -5.59
CA GLN A 153 15.00 12.92 -6.48
C GLN A 153 14.41 13.14 -7.88
N THR A 154 13.23 13.76 -7.95
CA THR A 154 12.49 13.95 -9.20
C THR A 154 11.75 15.28 -9.18
N THR A 155 11.73 15.98 -10.31
CA THR A 155 10.89 17.17 -10.52
C THR A 155 9.99 16.94 -11.72
N LEU A 156 8.70 17.24 -11.60
CA LEU A 156 7.72 17.17 -12.68
C LEU A 156 7.32 18.59 -13.11
N ASN A 157 7.05 18.80 -14.39
CA ASN A 157 6.59 20.07 -14.95
C ASN A 157 7.54 21.25 -14.70
N GLN A 158 8.85 21.06 -14.92
CA GLN A 158 9.78 22.19 -14.95
C GLN A 158 9.35 23.14 -16.08
N GLN A 159 8.88 24.34 -15.70
CA GLN A 159 8.78 25.44 -16.64
C GLN A 159 10.20 25.78 -17.10
N PRO A 160 10.47 25.92 -18.41
CA PRO A 160 11.76 26.41 -18.87
C PRO A 160 11.90 27.86 -18.39
N SER A 161 12.65 28.08 -17.33
CA SER A 161 12.97 29.43 -16.89
C SER A 161 13.87 30.07 -17.93
N THR A 162 13.37 31.11 -18.58
CA THR A 162 14.15 32.06 -19.37
C THR A 162 15.33 32.57 -18.52
N GLU A 163 16.50 32.53 -19.13
CA GLU A 163 17.84 32.94 -18.72
C GLU A 163 18.03 33.77 -17.43
N SER A 164 18.92 33.26 -16.58
CA SER A 164 19.81 33.99 -15.66
C SER A 164 19.19 35.02 -14.72
N THR A 165 18.79 34.55 -13.54
CA THR A 165 19.15 35.26 -12.30
C THR A 165 19.63 34.20 -11.34
N LYS A 166 20.88 34.32 -10.88
CA LYS A 166 21.47 33.44 -9.86
C LYS A 166 20.57 33.44 -8.63
N VAL A 167 19.66 32.49 -8.53
CA VAL A 167 19.06 32.10 -7.26
C VAL A 167 20.21 31.49 -6.48
N LYS A 168 20.71 32.24 -5.48
CA LYS A 168 21.71 31.74 -4.56
C LYS A 168 21.19 30.40 -4.02
N GLU A 169 21.92 29.34 -4.30
CA GLU A 169 21.86 28.11 -3.54
C GLU A 169 22.07 28.49 -2.07
N HIS A 170 20.99 28.53 -1.29
CA HIS A 170 21.10 28.54 0.14
C HIS A 170 21.57 27.14 0.54
N ASN A 171 22.89 27.05 0.70
CA ASN A 171 23.59 25.97 1.36
C ASN A 171 23.09 25.93 2.82
N GLU A 172 21.95 25.29 3.08
CA GLU A 172 21.42 25.01 4.43
C GLU A 172 22.21 23.84 5.05
N ASN A 173 23.52 24.03 5.17
CA ASN A 173 24.38 23.32 6.11
C ASN A 173 24.82 24.35 7.15
N SER A 174 23.89 24.79 7.98
CA SER A 174 24.17 25.44 9.25
C SER A 174 23.10 24.97 10.21
N ASP A 175 23.48 24.03 11.06
CA ASP A 175 22.88 23.95 12.38
C ASP A 175 23.05 25.33 13.06
N ASP A 176 22.08 25.71 13.87
CA ASP A 176 22.07 26.91 14.72
C ASP A 176 21.88 28.28 14.06
N ASP A 177 20.75 28.49 13.39
CA ASP A 177 20.11 29.81 13.42
C ASP A 177 18.58 29.68 13.27
N ILE A 178 17.87 29.82 14.39
CA ILE A 178 16.41 30.04 14.42
C ILE A 178 16.18 31.45 13.87
N ILE A 179 16.24 31.60 12.55
CA ILE A 179 15.65 32.76 11.88
C ILE A 179 14.15 32.61 12.12
N ILE A 180 13.60 33.47 12.98
CA ILE A 180 12.15 33.64 13.14
C ILE A 180 11.59 34.05 11.77
N THR A 181 11.28 33.05 10.96
CA THR A 181 10.79 33.25 9.60
C THR A 181 9.36 33.69 9.76
N ARG A 182 9.10 34.99 9.60
CA ARG A 182 7.74 35.55 9.66
C ARG A 182 6.83 34.72 8.76
N LEU A 183 5.73 34.24 9.31
CA LEU A 183 4.68 33.55 8.56
C LEU A 183 4.29 34.41 7.36
N GLN A 184 4.47 33.86 6.16
CA GLN A 184 4.10 34.58 4.95
C GLN A 184 2.58 34.73 4.92
N PRO A 185 2.04 35.93 4.67
CA PRO A 185 0.60 36.13 4.56
C PRO A 185 0.08 35.41 3.32
N SER A 186 -0.36 34.16 3.50
CA SER A 186 -0.95 33.34 2.45
C SER A 186 -2.46 33.20 2.69
N LYS A 187 -3.23 33.10 1.60
CA LYS A 187 -4.68 32.86 1.69
C LYS A 187 -4.89 31.40 2.08
N ARG A 188 -5.80 31.16 3.02
CA ARG A 188 -6.22 29.79 3.38
C ARG A 188 -6.80 29.10 2.14
N CYS A 189 -6.36 27.88 1.84
CA CYS A 189 -6.97 27.06 0.78
C CYS A 189 -8.42 26.72 1.15
N HIS A 190 -9.30 26.35 0.20
CA HIS A 190 -10.65 25.86 0.48
C HIS A 190 -10.74 24.36 0.18
N LEU A 191 -11.25 23.55 1.11
CA LEU A 191 -11.44 22.12 0.92
C LEU A 191 -12.93 21.80 0.75
N ARG A 192 -13.27 21.00 -0.26
CA ARG A 192 -14.61 20.40 -0.45
C ARG A 192 -14.44 18.89 -0.52
N ILE A 193 -15.18 18.16 0.31
CA ILE A 193 -15.26 16.70 0.26
C ILE A 193 -16.47 16.35 -0.60
N ASN A 194 -16.25 15.66 -1.72
CA ASN A 194 -17.30 15.37 -2.70
C ASN A 194 -17.94 13.99 -2.55
N THR A 195 -17.39 13.10 -1.72
CA THR A 195 -17.85 11.71 -1.55
C THR A 195 -18.51 11.49 -0.20
N SER A 196 -19.56 10.66 -0.17
CA SER A 196 -20.13 10.14 1.07
C SER A 196 -19.07 9.30 1.81
N GLN A 197 -18.86 9.63 3.08
CA GLN A 197 -18.10 8.79 4.00
C GLN A 197 -18.89 7.51 4.26
N PRO A 198 -18.26 6.39 4.68
CA PRO A 198 -19.00 5.26 5.23
C PRO A 198 -19.95 5.78 6.31
N GLU A 199 -21.24 5.43 6.19
CA GLU A 199 -22.27 5.94 7.09
C GLU A 199 -21.95 5.60 8.55
N GLN A 200 -22.39 6.45 9.47
CA GLN A 200 -22.26 6.21 10.90
C GLN A 200 -23.04 4.92 11.25
N GLY A 201 -22.31 3.84 11.58
CA GLY A 201 -22.88 2.50 11.74
C GLY A 201 -22.46 1.48 10.67
N SER A 202 -21.57 1.83 9.74
CA SER A 202 -20.97 0.89 8.78
C SER A 202 -20.33 -0.28 9.52
N ARG A 203 -20.92 -1.48 9.43
CA ARG A 203 -20.42 -2.69 10.07
C ARG A 203 -19.38 -3.35 9.17
N PHE A 204 -18.36 -3.93 9.77
CA PHE A 204 -17.37 -4.79 9.12
C PHE A 204 -17.19 -6.04 10.01
N MET A 205 -16.31 -6.97 9.63
CA MET A 205 -16.08 -8.30 10.26
C MET A 205 -17.12 -9.38 9.92
N PHE A 206 -18.20 -9.03 9.22
CA PHE A 206 -19.14 -10.02 8.70
C PHE A 206 -19.73 -9.52 7.39
N ASP A 207 -19.57 -10.33 6.34
CA ASP A 207 -20.19 -10.09 5.04
C ASP A 207 -21.13 -11.24 4.70
N ARG A 208 -22.32 -10.93 4.21
CA ARG A 208 -23.18 -11.95 3.60
C ARG A 208 -22.71 -12.21 2.17
N MET A 209 -22.71 -13.48 1.76
CA MET A 209 -22.39 -13.86 0.39
C MET A 209 -23.29 -13.16 -0.64
N GLU A 210 -24.56 -12.96 -0.29
CA GLU A 210 -25.53 -12.22 -1.09
C GLU A 210 -25.11 -10.76 -1.31
N ASP A 211 -24.60 -10.08 -0.28
CA ASP A 211 -24.16 -8.68 -0.41
C ASP A 211 -22.92 -8.58 -1.29
N LYS A 212 -21.98 -9.52 -1.17
CA LYS A 212 -20.80 -9.62 -2.06
C LYS A 212 -21.24 -9.86 -3.51
N PHE A 213 -22.16 -10.79 -3.72
CA PHE A 213 -22.69 -11.10 -5.03
C PHE A 213 -23.36 -9.87 -5.66
N ASN A 214 -24.27 -9.23 -4.93
CA ASN A 214 -24.98 -8.03 -5.37
C ASN A 214 -24.00 -6.87 -5.68
N TYR A 215 -22.94 -6.72 -4.88
CA TYR A 215 -21.91 -5.73 -5.14
C TYR A 215 -21.17 -6.01 -6.46
N LEU A 216 -20.70 -7.24 -6.68
CA LEU A 216 -20.00 -7.62 -7.91
C LEU A 216 -20.91 -7.49 -9.14
N GLU A 217 -22.16 -7.94 -9.04
CA GLU A 217 -23.18 -7.78 -10.09
C GLU A 217 -23.41 -6.29 -10.40
N SER A 218 -23.60 -5.45 -9.36
CA SER A 218 -23.79 -4.01 -9.55
C SER A 218 -22.60 -3.34 -10.25
N CYS A 219 -21.38 -3.86 -10.07
CA CYS A 219 -20.20 -3.37 -10.77
C CYS A 219 -20.27 -3.66 -12.27
N ILE A 220 -20.72 -4.85 -12.65
CA ILE A 220 -20.90 -5.24 -14.06
C ILE A 220 -22.03 -4.42 -14.67
N THR A 221 -23.22 -4.42 -14.06
CA THR A 221 -24.40 -3.73 -14.58
C THR A 221 -24.20 -2.22 -14.70
N ARG A 222 -23.62 -1.57 -13.68
CA ARG A 222 -23.31 -0.12 -13.75
C ARG A 222 -22.37 0.20 -14.91
N ARG A 223 -21.39 -0.67 -15.20
CA ARG A 223 -20.47 -0.49 -16.30
C ARG A 223 -21.17 -0.70 -17.65
N ALA A 224 -22.00 -1.74 -17.77
CA ALA A 224 -22.83 -1.99 -18.95
C ALA A 224 -23.73 -0.80 -19.25
N SER A 225 -24.49 -0.30 -18.27
CA SER A 225 -25.33 0.88 -18.43
C SER A 225 -24.54 2.12 -18.84
N ALA A 226 -23.31 2.29 -18.34
CA ALA A 226 -22.45 3.41 -18.73
C ALA A 226 -21.99 3.32 -20.21
N TYR A 227 -21.71 2.11 -20.72
CA TYR A 227 -21.41 1.91 -22.13
C TYR A 227 -22.61 2.22 -23.02
N VAL A 228 -23.79 1.70 -22.69
CA VAL A 228 -25.03 1.97 -23.45
C VAL A 228 -25.39 3.46 -23.39
N SER A 229 -25.35 4.07 -22.20
CA SER A 229 -25.67 5.50 -21.99
C SER A 229 -24.71 6.45 -22.72
N SER A 230 -23.53 5.97 -23.12
CA SER A 230 -22.61 6.78 -23.94
C SER A 230 -23.10 7.00 -25.37
N GLY A 231 -24.09 6.22 -25.83
CA GLY A 231 -24.61 6.25 -27.20
C GLY A 231 -23.65 5.68 -28.25
N LYS A 232 -22.50 5.12 -27.84
CA LYS A 232 -21.48 4.56 -28.75
C LYS A 232 -21.57 3.05 -28.92
N TYR A 233 -22.28 2.37 -28.03
CA TYR A 233 -22.33 0.91 -27.97
C TYR A 233 -23.79 0.43 -27.89
N GLU A 234 -24.03 -0.74 -28.45
CA GLU A 234 -25.32 -1.43 -28.42
C GLU A 234 -25.55 -2.14 -27.07
N GLU A 235 -26.74 -2.71 -26.89
CA GLU A 235 -27.07 -3.51 -25.72
C GLU A 235 -26.12 -4.72 -25.60
N PRO A 236 -25.54 -4.99 -24.42
CA PRO A 236 -24.69 -6.17 -24.24
C PRO A 236 -25.47 -7.46 -24.49
N VAL A 237 -24.83 -8.43 -25.13
CA VAL A 237 -25.40 -9.76 -25.35
C VAL A 237 -24.62 -10.83 -24.59
N ASP A 238 -25.28 -11.97 -24.36
CA ASP A 238 -24.68 -13.12 -23.69
C ASP A 238 -23.43 -13.62 -24.44
N PRO A 239 -22.23 -13.52 -23.85
CA PRO A 239 -21.01 -13.96 -24.51
C PRO A 239 -20.86 -15.48 -24.57
N SER A 240 -21.72 -16.26 -23.88
CA SER A 240 -21.71 -17.73 -23.86
C SER A 240 -22.57 -18.36 -24.97
N VAL A 241 -23.38 -17.56 -25.68
CA VAL A 241 -24.19 -18.05 -26.78
C VAL A 241 -23.35 -18.16 -28.06
N ALA A 242 -23.44 -19.30 -28.74
CA ALA A 242 -22.74 -19.53 -29.99
C ALA A 242 -23.21 -18.53 -31.07
N SER A 243 -22.28 -17.75 -31.61
CA SER A 243 -22.53 -16.77 -32.66
C SER A 243 -21.33 -16.67 -33.61
N GLN A 244 -21.63 -16.67 -34.92
CA GLN A 244 -20.64 -16.39 -35.95
C GLN A 244 -20.42 -14.88 -36.16
N LYS A 245 -21.38 -14.06 -35.76
CA LYS A 245 -21.29 -12.60 -35.84
C LYS A 245 -20.46 -12.06 -34.68
N SER A 246 -19.84 -10.89 -34.88
CA SER A 246 -19.25 -10.17 -33.77
C SER A 246 -20.35 -9.70 -32.83
N VAL A 247 -20.15 -9.91 -31.54
CA VAL A 247 -21.04 -9.55 -30.45
C VAL A 247 -20.35 -8.54 -29.54
N PHE A 248 -21.15 -7.70 -28.90
CA PHE A 248 -20.71 -6.78 -27.85
C PHE A 248 -21.17 -7.32 -26.51
N SER A 249 -20.23 -7.56 -25.59
CA SER A 249 -20.54 -8.12 -24.27
C SER A 249 -19.77 -7.37 -23.19
N VAL A 250 -20.35 -7.30 -22.00
CA VAL A 250 -19.73 -6.64 -20.83
C VAL A 250 -19.59 -7.66 -19.72
N GLY A 251 -18.42 -7.69 -19.09
CA GLY A 251 -18.18 -8.63 -18.01
C GLY A 251 -16.93 -8.33 -17.19
N MET A 252 -16.79 -9.06 -16.10
CA MET A 252 -15.65 -9.02 -15.21
C MET A 252 -14.61 -10.06 -15.63
N ILE A 253 -13.34 -9.65 -15.67
CA ILE A 253 -12.23 -10.56 -15.92
C ILE A 253 -12.02 -11.46 -14.70
N CYS A 254 -12.02 -12.77 -14.93
CA CYS A 254 -11.83 -13.79 -13.90
C CYS A 254 -10.69 -14.76 -14.30
N CYS A 255 -10.19 -15.50 -13.31
CA CYS A 255 -9.25 -16.62 -13.48
C CYS A 255 -9.75 -17.80 -12.64
N GLU A 256 -9.68 -19.03 -13.17
CA GLU A 256 -10.19 -20.21 -12.46
C GLU A 256 -9.33 -20.62 -11.26
N GLU A 257 -8.03 -20.31 -11.28
CA GLU A 257 -7.09 -20.79 -10.26
C GLU A 257 -6.24 -19.65 -9.68
N GLU A 258 -5.60 -19.91 -8.54
CA GLU A 258 -4.67 -19.00 -7.89
C GLU A 258 -3.36 -18.90 -8.68
N GLY A 259 -2.89 -17.70 -9.03
CA GLY A 259 -1.61 -17.52 -9.74
C GLY A 259 -1.60 -16.36 -10.75
N ARG A 260 -0.50 -16.24 -11.50
CA ARG A 260 -0.29 -15.16 -12.47
C ARG A 260 -1.13 -15.38 -13.73
N LEU A 261 -1.81 -14.32 -14.17
CA LEU A 261 -2.67 -14.29 -15.38
C LEU A 261 -2.07 -14.88 -16.66
N LYS A 262 -0.74 -14.91 -16.81
CA LYS A 262 -0.07 -15.30 -18.06
C LYS A 262 -0.07 -16.81 -18.32
N GLU A 263 -0.31 -17.62 -17.28
CA GLU A 263 -0.22 -19.09 -17.36
C GLU A 263 -1.61 -19.74 -17.43
N LYS A 264 -2.69 -18.95 -17.29
CA LYS A 264 -4.03 -19.46 -16.97
C LYS A 264 -5.09 -18.96 -17.95
N PRO A 265 -6.16 -19.74 -18.23
CA PRO A 265 -7.23 -19.28 -19.08
C PRO A 265 -7.92 -18.06 -18.46
N VAL A 266 -8.02 -16.99 -19.25
CA VAL A 266 -8.78 -15.80 -18.87
C VAL A 266 -10.26 -16.08 -19.11
N LEU A 267 -11.08 -15.75 -18.14
CA LEU A 267 -12.54 -15.86 -18.24
C LEU A 267 -13.19 -14.49 -18.22
N LEU A 268 -14.35 -14.39 -18.86
CA LEU A 268 -15.25 -13.24 -18.77
C LEU A 268 -16.53 -13.69 -18.07
N GLN A 269 -16.78 -13.18 -16.86
CA GLN A 269 -18.05 -13.34 -16.15
C GLN A 269 -19.00 -12.21 -16.54
N SER A 270 -20.09 -12.53 -17.21
CA SER A 270 -21.12 -11.55 -17.55
C SER A 270 -22.16 -11.43 -16.43
N SER A 271 -23.05 -10.46 -16.52
CA SER A 271 -24.04 -10.18 -15.49
C SER A 271 -25.14 -11.27 -15.45
N VAL A 272 -25.88 -11.30 -14.35
CA VAL A 272 -27.06 -12.17 -14.19
C VAL A 272 -28.13 -11.83 -15.20
N GLU A 273 -28.40 -10.55 -15.39
CA GLU A 273 -29.39 -10.05 -16.35
C GLU A 273 -29.11 -10.51 -17.79
N HIS A 274 -27.85 -10.44 -18.23
CA HIS A 274 -27.50 -10.71 -19.63
C HIS A 274 -27.17 -12.18 -19.92
N SER A 275 -26.75 -12.96 -18.91
CA SER A 275 -26.20 -14.31 -19.12
C SER A 275 -26.45 -15.29 -17.97
N GLY A 276 -27.25 -14.92 -16.98
CA GLY A 276 -27.41 -15.72 -15.75
C GLY A 276 -26.12 -15.83 -14.92
N GLY A 277 -25.16 -14.91 -15.09
CA GLY A 277 -23.88 -14.92 -14.38
C GLY A 277 -22.86 -15.92 -14.93
N GLN A 278 -23.09 -16.45 -16.13
CA GLN A 278 -22.22 -17.44 -16.75
C GLN A 278 -20.84 -16.86 -17.08
N ARG A 279 -19.87 -17.78 -17.11
CA ARG A 279 -18.48 -17.49 -17.47
C ARG A 279 -18.15 -18.11 -18.80
N VAL A 280 -17.45 -17.38 -19.65
CA VAL A 280 -16.94 -17.90 -20.92
C VAL A 280 -15.43 -17.68 -21.01
N ARG A 281 -14.72 -18.61 -21.66
CA ARG A 281 -13.30 -18.42 -21.93
C ARG A 281 -13.09 -17.23 -22.86
N LEU A 282 -12.12 -16.39 -22.55
CA LEU A 282 -11.75 -15.21 -23.33
C LEU A 282 -10.40 -15.46 -24.02
N ASP A 283 -10.42 -15.56 -25.34
CA ASP A 283 -9.22 -15.67 -26.17
C ASP A 283 -8.77 -14.28 -26.63
N LEU A 284 -7.54 -13.92 -26.26
CA LEU A 284 -6.91 -12.61 -26.47
C LEU A 284 -5.83 -12.64 -27.55
N LEU A 285 -5.58 -13.79 -28.19
CA LEU A 285 -4.44 -13.98 -29.10
C LEU A 285 -4.47 -13.06 -30.34
N LYS A 286 -5.64 -12.50 -30.66
CA LYS A 286 -5.82 -11.59 -31.80
C LYS A 286 -5.64 -10.11 -31.46
N LEU A 287 -5.37 -9.79 -30.21
CA LEU A 287 -5.19 -8.41 -29.77
C LEU A 287 -3.71 -8.07 -29.74
N ASP A 288 -3.32 -7.00 -30.43
CA ASP A 288 -1.93 -6.54 -30.44
C ASP A 288 -1.53 -5.90 -29.10
N GLN A 289 -2.47 -5.23 -28.44
CA GLN A 289 -2.26 -4.54 -27.18
C GLN A 289 -3.50 -4.62 -26.30
N PHE A 290 -3.32 -5.01 -25.04
CA PHE A 290 -4.36 -4.98 -24.03
C PHE A 290 -3.74 -4.89 -22.64
N SER A 291 -4.50 -4.36 -21.68
CA SER A 291 -4.13 -4.35 -20.27
C SER A 291 -5.33 -4.84 -19.46
N ILE A 292 -5.23 -6.07 -18.95
CA ILE A 292 -6.28 -6.67 -18.13
C ILE A 292 -5.75 -7.15 -16.78
N PHE A 293 -6.61 -7.12 -15.76
CA PHE A 293 -6.34 -7.70 -14.45
C PHE A 293 -7.62 -8.34 -13.86
N PRO A 294 -7.49 -9.31 -12.93
CA PRO A 294 -8.66 -9.97 -12.34
C PRO A 294 -9.53 -8.96 -11.57
N GLY A 295 -10.85 -9.07 -11.72
CA GLY A 295 -11.81 -8.12 -11.14
C GLY A 295 -12.08 -6.88 -12.00
N GLN A 296 -11.35 -6.68 -13.09
CA GLN A 296 -11.62 -5.58 -14.01
C GLN A 296 -12.90 -5.84 -14.80
N VAL A 297 -13.83 -4.88 -14.78
CA VAL A 297 -15.01 -4.90 -15.66
C VAL A 297 -14.67 -4.21 -16.98
N VAL A 298 -14.79 -4.94 -18.08
CA VAL A 298 -14.48 -4.49 -19.44
C VAL A 298 -15.64 -4.77 -20.38
N ALA A 299 -15.70 -4.04 -21.49
CA ALA A 299 -16.47 -4.48 -22.64
C ALA A 299 -15.56 -5.18 -23.66
N VAL A 300 -16.10 -6.20 -24.31
CA VAL A 300 -15.42 -7.00 -25.32
C VAL A 300 -16.26 -7.03 -26.58
N GLU A 301 -15.66 -6.65 -27.70
CA GLU A 301 -16.19 -6.99 -29.02
C GLU A 301 -15.44 -8.22 -29.51
N GLY A 302 -16.18 -9.25 -29.93
CA GLY A 302 -15.58 -10.49 -30.38
C GLY A 302 -16.61 -11.46 -30.93
N ARG A 303 -16.21 -12.68 -31.27
CA ARG A 303 -17.13 -13.72 -31.75
C ARG A 303 -16.94 -15.00 -30.95
N ASN A 304 -18.02 -15.73 -30.70
CA ASN A 304 -17.96 -17.02 -30.02
C ASN A 304 -18.59 -18.10 -30.92
N PRO A 305 -17.85 -18.65 -31.90
CA PRO A 305 -18.42 -19.64 -32.82
C PRO A 305 -18.85 -20.95 -32.14
N SER A 306 -18.28 -21.25 -30.97
CA SER A 306 -18.43 -22.54 -30.28
C SER A 306 -19.39 -22.53 -29.09
N GLY A 307 -19.80 -21.35 -28.61
CA GLY A 307 -20.47 -21.17 -27.32
C GLY A 307 -19.52 -21.19 -26.11
N HIS A 308 -18.36 -21.84 -26.20
CA HIS A 308 -17.46 -22.01 -25.05
C HIS A 308 -16.26 -21.05 -24.99
N CYS A 309 -15.98 -20.30 -26.07
CA CYS A 309 -14.81 -19.41 -26.13
C CYS A 309 -15.09 -18.17 -26.96
N LEU A 310 -15.12 -17.00 -26.31
CA LEU A 310 -15.20 -15.70 -26.93
C LEU A 310 -13.82 -15.29 -27.44
N ILE A 311 -13.67 -15.20 -28.75
CA ILE A 311 -12.45 -14.73 -29.41
C ILE A 311 -12.55 -13.21 -29.52
N ALA A 312 -11.80 -12.50 -28.70
CA ALA A 312 -11.81 -11.04 -28.66
C ALA A 312 -11.17 -10.46 -29.92
N SER A 313 -11.85 -9.50 -30.54
CA SER A 313 -11.28 -8.61 -31.56
C SER A 313 -10.93 -7.24 -31.01
N LYS A 314 -11.55 -6.83 -29.89
CA LYS A 314 -11.28 -5.55 -29.23
C LYS A 314 -11.70 -5.62 -27.76
N ILE A 315 -10.90 -5.00 -26.90
CA ILE A 315 -11.21 -4.75 -25.49
C ILE A 315 -11.38 -3.25 -25.28
N ILE A 316 -12.41 -2.89 -24.54
CA ILE A 316 -12.69 -1.51 -24.12
C ILE A 316 -12.62 -1.50 -22.59
N ASP A 317 -11.55 -0.91 -22.07
CA ASP A 317 -11.22 -0.86 -20.64
C ASP A 317 -11.52 0.49 -19.98
N TYR A 318 -11.83 1.51 -20.79
CA TYR A 318 -12.25 2.83 -20.32
C TYR A 318 -13.77 2.96 -20.27
N VAL A 319 -14.29 3.79 -19.36
CA VAL A 319 -15.68 4.25 -19.41
C VAL A 319 -15.74 5.45 -20.36
N PRO A 320 -16.59 5.44 -21.40
CA PRO A 320 -16.78 6.63 -22.22
C PRO A 320 -17.37 7.73 -21.34
N PHE A 321 -16.68 8.86 -21.23
CA PHE A 321 -17.23 10.02 -20.54
C PHE A 321 -18.55 10.42 -21.22
N SER A 322 -19.64 10.48 -20.44
CA SER A 322 -20.83 11.19 -20.89
C SER A 322 -20.44 12.64 -21.18
N VAL A 323 -20.98 13.21 -22.25
CA VAL A 323 -20.61 14.52 -22.81
C VAL A 323 -20.84 15.69 -21.83
N ASN A 324 -21.43 15.43 -20.66
CA ASN A 324 -21.55 16.39 -19.57
C ASN A 324 -20.61 16.01 -18.41
N PRO A 325 -19.39 16.57 -18.34
CA PRO A 325 -18.60 16.46 -17.11
C PRO A 325 -19.41 17.07 -15.96
N PRO A 326 -19.61 16.35 -14.84
CA PRO A 326 -19.99 17.04 -13.61
C PRO A 326 -18.86 18.03 -13.33
N TYR A 327 -19.19 19.28 -13.01
CA TYR A 327 -18.29 20.41 -12.76
C TYR A 327 -17.85 21.24 -13.98
N SER A 328 -18.82 21.95 -14.56
CA SER A 328 -18.61 23.37 -14.86
C SER A 328 -19.71 24.24 -14.25
N THR A 329 -19.88 24.20 -12.93
CA THR A 329 -20.53 25.30 -12.20
C THR A 329 -19.58 26.50 -12.15
N LYS A 330 -19.30 27.10 -13.30
CA LYS A 330 -19.08 28.54 -13.37
C LYS A 330 -20.48 29.16 -13.34
N ARG A 331 -20.72 30.12 -12.43
CA ARG A 331 -21.81 31.12 -12.42
C ARG A 331 -22.96 31.05 -11.40
N GLN A 332 -22.86 30.33 -10.27
CA GLN A 332 -23.80 30.56 -9.15
C GLN A 332 -23.08 30.53 -7.79
N ALA A 333 -22.21 31.52 -7.57
CA ALA A 333 -21.78 31.98 -6.24
C ALA A 333 -21.10 33.36 -6.32
N LEU A 334 -21.59 34.23 -7.21
CA LEU A 334 -21.14 35.62 -7.34
C LEU A 334 -22.37 36.52 -7.46
N ASP A 335 -23.16 36.55 -6.40
CA ASP A 335 -23.95 37.73 -6.07
C ASP A 335 -23.19 38.50 -4.99
N HIS A 336 -22.26 39.33 -5.44
CA HIS A 336 -22.09 40.72 -5.00
C HIS A 336 -21.06 41.38 -5.90
N ASN A 337 -21.57 42.16 -6.87
CA ASN A 337 -20.96 43.33 -7.51
C ASN A 337 -19.43 43.47 -7.38
N HIS A 338 -18.67 42.84 -8.28
CA HIS A 338 -17.49 43.50 -8.83
C HIS A 338 -17.36 43.13 -10.31
N GLN A 339 -17.39 44.19 -11.13
CA GLN A 339 -17.37 44.18 -12.58
C GLN A 339 -16.20 43.37 -13.14
N LEU A 340 -16.50 42.64 -14.20
CA LEU A 340 -15.52 42.01 -15.09
C LEU A 340 -14.60 43.07 -15.71
N THR A 341 -13.33 43.04 -15.31
CA THR A 341 -12.20 43.48 -16.13
C THR A 341 -10.99 42.57 -15.86
N ASN A 342 -10.36 42.11 -16.96
CA ASN A 342 -9.06 41.43 -17.09
C ASN A 342 -9.03 39.87 -17.09
N PRO A 343 -8.44 39.25 -18.15
CA PRO A 343 -8.12 37.82 -18.20
C PRO A 343 -6.77 37.54 -17.51
N SER A 344 -6.55 38.11 -16.33
CA SER A 344 -5.44 37.76 -15.44
C SER A 344 -6.02 37.08 -14.19
N HIS A 345 -6.66 35.92 -14.38
CA HIS A 345 -6.94 35.05 -13.24
C HIS A 345 -5.61 34.45 -12.78
N ASN A 346 -4.89 35.21 -11.95
CA ASN A 346 -3.90 34.68 -11.03
C ASN A 346 -4.64 33.64 -10.17
N MET A 347 -4.71 32.39 -10.64
CA MET A 347 -5.07 31.29 -9.75
C MET A 347 -4.01 31.30 -8.67
N ALA A 348 -4.43 31.59 -7.44
CA ALA A 348 -3.52 31.57 -6.30
C ALA A 348 -2.84 30.20 -6.28
N GLU A 349 -1.52 30.20 -6.38
CA GLU A 349 -0.72 28.99 -6.36
C GLU A 349 -0.99 28.24 -5.05
N LEU A 350 -1.36 26.96 -5.15
CA LEU A 350 -1.61 26.10 -4.00
C LEU A 350 -0.30 25.38 -3.66
N SER A 351 0.23 25.61 -2.46
CA SER A 351 1.39 24.90 -1.94
C SER A 351 0.96 23.80 -0.98
N LEU A 352 1.43 22.58 -1.23
CA LEU A 352 1.14 21.41 -0.40
C LEU A 352 2.35 20.50 -0.23
N ILE A 353 2.38 19.79 0.90
CA ILE A 353 3.33 18.70 1.16
C ILE A 353 2.51 17.42 1.36
N VAL A 354 2.91 16.34 0.70
CA VAL A 354 2.33 15.00 0.89
C VAL A 354 3.42 14.09 1.42
N ALA A 355 3.13 13.32 2.47
CA ALA A 355 4.01 12.29 3.00
C ALA A 355 3.19 11.07 3.38
N ALA A 356 3.79 9.89 3.25
CA ALA A 356 3.21 8.62 3.68
C ALA A 356 4.13 7.96 4.69
N GLY A 357 3.55 7.29 5.68
CA GLY A 357 4.30 6.53 6.67
C GLY A 357 5.02 5.31 6.06
N PRO A 358 5.86 4.61 6.85
CA PRO A 358 5.99 4.76 8.30
C PRO A 358 6.66 6.06 8.75
N PHE A 359 6.24 6.59 9.89
CA PHE A 359 6.73 7.86 10.44
C PHE A 359 7.79 7.69 11.55
N THR A 360 8.21 6.45 11.80
CA THR A 360 9.34 6.05 12.66
C THR A 360 10.18 5.01 11.93
N THR A 361 11.43 4.83 12.33
CA THR A 361 12.33 3.83 11.72
C THR A 361 12.18 2.46 12.39
N SER A 362 12.45 1.38 11.66
CA SER A 362 12.20 0.01 12.12
C SER A 362 12.98 -0.43 13.37
N ASP A 363 14.02 0.30 13.74
CA ASP A 363 14.93 0.00 14.85
C ASP A 363 14.53 0.69 16.17
N ASN A 364 13.59 1.64 16.14
CA ASN A 364 13.17 2.38 17.33
C ASN A 364 11.77 3.02 17.18
N LEU A 365 11.24 3.58 18.27
CA LEU A 365 9.94 4.27 18.30
C LEU A 365 10.10 5.76 18.61
N LEU A 366 11.15 6.39 18.09
CA LEU A 366 11.47 7.80 18.39
C LEU A 366 10.76 8.79 17.47
N PHE A 367 10.15 8.34 16.37
CA PHE A 367 9.43 9.20 15.41
C PHE A 367 10.27 10.38 14.89
N GLU A 368 11.57 10.18 14.74
CA GLU A 368 12.50 11.16 14.17
C GLU A 368 12.09 11.59 12.75
N PRO A 369 11.66 10.69 11.85
CA PRO A 369 11.19 11.09 10.51
C PRO A 369 10.03 12.08 10.54
N LEU A 370 9.03 11.87 11.41
CA LEU A 370 7.91 12.81 11.56
C LEU A 370 8.38 14.17 12.09
N THR A 371 9.25 14.15 13.10
CA THR A 371 9.79 15.38 13.70
C THR A 371 10.54 16.21 12.65
N GLU A 372 11.37 15.56 11.84
CA GLU A 372 12.13 16.20 10.77
C GLU A 372 11.23 16.70 9.62
N LEU A 373 10.18 15.94 9.28
CA LEU A 373 9.16 16.34 8.30
C LEU A 373 8.41 17.59 8.75
N LEU A 374 8.00 17.67 10.01
CA LEU A 374 7.29 18.84 10.53
C LEU A 374 8.21 20.06 10.62
N ALA A 375 9.49 19.87 10.96
CA ALA A 375 10.48 20.95 10.90
C ALA A 375 10.67 21.47 9.46
N TYR A 376 10.70 20.57 8.47
CA TYR A 376 10.73 20.95 7.05
C TYR A 376 9.46 21.68 6.61
N ALA A 377 8.28 21.19 7.01
CA ALA A 377 7.01 21.83 6.71
C ALA A 377 6.91 23.24 7.32
N ARG A 378 7.42 23.45 8.54
CA ARG A 378 7.51 24.79 9.16
C ARG A 378 8.37 25.75 8.35
N ARG A 379 9.48 25.26 7.77
CA ARG A 379 10.35 26.07 6.89
C ARG A 379 9.68 26.39 5.55
N LYS A 380 8.99 25.42 4.95
CA LYS A 380 8.34 25.59 3.63
C LYS A 380 6.97 26.26 3.68
N GLN A 381 6.33 26.30 4.84
CA GLN A 381 5.05 26.94 5.10
C GLN A 381 3.95 26.57 4.06
N PRO A 382 3.68 25.27 3.81
CA PRO A 382 2.62 24.89 2.87
C PRO A 382 1.25 25.28 3.42
N GLN A 383 0.30 25.53 2.51
CA GLN A 383 -1.11 25.75 2.90
C GLN A 383 -1.79 24.44 3.32
N LEU A 384 -1.29 23.30 2.85
CA LEU A 384 -1.85 21.98 3.15
C LEU A 384 -0.76 20.93 3.35
N LEU A 385 -0.81 20.22 4.47
CA LEU A 385 -0.03 19.02 4.73
C LEU A 385 -0.96 17.80 4.66
N VAL A 386 -0.65 16.85 3.79
CA VAL A 386 -1.39 15.58 3.65
C VAL A 386 -0.49 14.45 4.15
N LEU A 387 -0.92 13.77 5.20
CA LEU A 387 -0.21 12.64 5.79
C LEU A 387 -1.03 11.36 5.59
N LEU A 388 -0.43 10.38 4.96
CA LEU A 388 -0.98 9.03 4.80
C LEU A 388 -0.33 8.10 5.81
N GLY A 389 -1.10 7.21 6.43
CA GLY A 389 -0.58 6.18 7.31
C GLY A 389 0.36 5.19 6.61
N PRO A 390 0.92 4.20 7.34
CA PRO A 390 0.67 3.99 8.76
C PRO A 390 1.37 5.02 9.64
N PHE A 391 0.62 5.57 10.59
CA PHE A 391 1.10 6.41 11.68
C PHE A 391 1.69 5.54 12.80
N ILE A 392 0.93 4.55 13.25
CA ILE A 392 1.40 3.50 14.15
C ILE A 392 1.36 2.20 13.35
N ASP A 393 2.51 1.78 12.84
CA ASP A 393 2.59 0.64 11.92
C ASP A 393 2.44 -0.69 12.67
N SER A 394 1.37 -1.44 12.37
CA SER A 394 1.10 -2.76 12.95
C SER A 394 2.21 -3.77 12.72
N ASP A 395 3.01 -3.60 11.67
CA ASP A 395 4.11 -4.51 11.33
C ASP A 395 5.47 -3.99 11.83
N HIS A 396 5.47 -2.94 12.65
CA HIS A 396 6.69 -2.39 13.21
C HIS A 396 7.38 -3.41 14.13
N PRO A 397 8.67 -3.74 13.94
CA PRO A 397 9.33 -4.81 14.70
C PRO A 397 9.23 -4.66 16.22
N GLU A 398 9.41 -3.45 16.77
CA GLU A 398 9.28 -3.22 18.21
C GLU A 398 7.84 -3.35 18.74
N LEU A 399 6.83 -3.12 17.89
CA LEU A 399 5.43 -3.29 18.27
C LEU A 399 5.03 -4.76 18.22
N CYS A 400 5.48 -5.50 17.20
CA CYS A 400 5.24 -6.94 17.08
C CYS A 400 5.86 -7.75 18.23
N LYS A 401 6.91 -7.25 18.89
CA LYS A 401 7.50 -7.87 20.08
C LYS A 401 6.57 -7.83 21.30
N GLY A 402 5.62 -6.90 21.35
CA GLY A 402 4.69 -6.75 22.48
C GLY A 402 5.36 -6.30 23.78
N THR A 403 6.52 -5.66 23.71
CA THR A 403 7.28 -5.19 24.89
C THR A 403 7.01 -3.74 25.27
N VAL A 404 6.15 -3.05 24.51
CA VAL A 404 5.83 -1.63 24.72
C VAL A 404 4.70 -1.50 25.74
N ASP A 405 4.94 -0.72 26.80
CA ASP A 405 3.97 -0.46 27.87
C ASP A 405 3.08 0.76 27.57
N GLN A 406 2.54 0.81 26.34
CA GLN A 406 1.63 1.86 25.86
C GLN A 406 0.63 1.25 24.88
N THR A 407 -0.60 1.75 24.91
CA THR A 407 -1.61 1.38 23.91
C THR A 407 -1.32 2.04 22.56
N PHE A 408 -1.82 1.45 21.47
CA PHE A 408 -1.68 2.06 20.14
C PHE A 408 -2.35 3.44 20.06
N ASP A 409 -3.49 3.62 20.74
CA ASP A 409 -4.18 4.92 20.82
C ASP A 409 -3.34 5.98 21.55
N GLU A 410 -2.71 5.63 22.67
CA GLU A 410 -1.81 6.54 23.40
C GLU A 410 -0.60 6.93 22.54
N MET A 411 0.02 5.97 21.87
CA MET A 411 1.14 6.27 20.96
C MET A 411 0.70 7.17 19.81
N PHE A 412 -0.47 6.91 19.20
CA PHE A 412 -1.00 7.79 18.16
C PHE A 412 -1.25 9.20 18.69
N HIS A 413 -1.82 9.33 19.90
CA HIS A 413 -2.06 10.63 20.51
C HIS A 413 -0.75 11.41 20.75
N LEU A 414 0.18 10.81 21.49
CA LEU A 414 1.42 11.45 21.92
C LEU A 414 2.39 11.69 20.76
N GLN A 415 2.57 10.69 19.90
CA GLN A 415 3.62 10.77 18.86
C GLN A 415 3.14 11.45 17.59
N ILE A 416 1.83 11.46 17.31
CA ILE A 416 1.28 12.00 16.07
C ILE A 416 0.45 13.24 16.35
N LEU A 417 -0.62 13.14 17.14
CA LEU A 417 -1.57 14.25 17.31
C LEU A 417 -0.94 15.45 18.02
N GLU A 418 -0.22 15.26 19.12
CA GLU A 418 0.43 16.36 19.84
C GLU A 418 1.44 17.10 18.95
N LYS A 419 2.32 16.37 18.24
CA LYS A 419 3.30 16.98 17.33
C LYS A 419 2.62 17.78 16.19
N LEU A 420 1.48 17.31 15.70
CA LEU A 420 0.70 18.02 14.68
C LEU A 420 -0.04 19.23 15.23
N GLN A 421 -0.51 19.18 16.48
CA GLN A 421 -1.08 20.33 17.17
C GLN A 421 -0.01 21.41 17.35
N ASP A 422 1.18 21.06 17.83
CA ASP A 422 2.33 21.99 17.92
C ASP A 422 2.67 22.64 16.57
N TYR A 423 2.64 21.84 15.50
CA TYR A 423 2.83 22.35 14.15
C TYR A 423 1.74 23.37 13.76
N LEU A 424 0.47 23.05 13.98
CA LEU A 424 -0.67 23.92 13.63
C LEU A 424 -0.69 25.21 14.46
N GLU A 425 -0.34 25.14 15.74
CA GLU A 425 -0.20 26.32 16.61
C GLU A 425 0.90 27.26 16.12
N CYS A 426 2.03 26.70 15.70
CA CYS A 426 3.14 27.45 15.11
C CYS A 426 2.77 28.12 13.77
N MET A 427 2.03 27.40 12.92
CA MET A 427 1.69 27.85 11.56
C MET A 427 0.46 28.77 11.48
N GLY A 428 -0.41 28.74 12.49
CA GLY A 428 -1.63 29.53 12.54
C GLY A 428 -2.73 29.02 11.60
N SER A 429 -3.78 29.84 11.42
CA SER A 429 -5.04 29.44 10.77
C SER A 429 -4.98 29.20 9.26
N VAL A 430 -3.83 29.47 8.64
CA VAL A 430 -3.62 29.34 7.20
C VAL A 430 -3.29 27.91 6.80
N ALA A 431 -2.52 27.21 7.64
CA ALA A 431 -2.16 25.82 7.42
C ALA A 431 -3.33 24.88 7.71
N ARG A 432 -3.42 23.80 6.93
CA ARG A 432 -4.33 22.68 7.16
C ARG A 432 -3.56 21.38 7.19
N VAL A 433 -4.05 20.42 7.96
CA VAL A 433 -3.54 19.05 7.97
C VAL A 433 -4.67 18.09 7.61
N ILE A 434 -4.40 17.19 6.67
CA ILE A 434 -5.24 16.04 6.33
C ILE A 434 -4.52 14.78 6.76
N LEU A 435 -5.22 13.93 7.51
CA LEU A 435 -4.75 12.59 7.84
C LEU A 435 -5.57 11.58 7.04
N MET A 436 -4.88 10.64 6.39
CA MET A 436 -5.48 9.54 5.65
C MET A 436 -5.02 8.23 6.31
N PRO A 437 -5.93 7.45 6.91
CA PRO A 437 -5.54 6.21 7.56
C PRO A 437 -5.03 5.18 6.55
N SER A 438 -4.30 4.19 7.07
CA SER A 438 -3.84 2.99 6.40
C SER A 438 -4.39 1.76 7.12
N ILE A 439 -4.63 0.66 6.41
CA ILE A 439 -5.04 -0.62 7.03
C ILE A 439 -3.99 -1.20 7.99
N ARG A 440 -2.77 -0.65 7.95
CA ARG A 440 -1.66 -0.96 8.85
C ARG A 440 -1.60 -0.02 10.07
N ASP A 441 -2.56 0.89 10.25
CA ASP A 441 -2.67 1.70 11.47
C ASP A 441 -3.20 0.84 12.62
N ALA A 442 -2.30 0.47 13.55
CA ALA A 442 -2.63 -0.44 14.65
C ALA A 442 -3.70 0.10 15.61
N HIS A 443 -3.86 1.42 15.68
CA HIS A 443 -4.87 2.10 16.51
C HIS A 443 -6.22 2.28 15.80
N HIS A 444 -6.39 1.78 14.56
CA HIS A 444 -7.59 2.04 13.76
C HIS A 444 -8.14 0.77 13.09
N ASP A 445 -9.35 0.87 12.53
CA ASP A 445 -10.00 -0.24 11.84
C ASP A 445 -9.12 -0.74 10.68
N PHE A 446 -8.77 -2.03 10.66
CA PHE A 446 -7.88 -2.64 9.65
C PHE A 446 -8.58 -3.01 8.32
N VAL A 447 -9.82 -2.59 8.12
CA VAL A 447 -10.65 -2.98 6.97
C VAL A 447 -10.86 -1.82 6.00
N PHE A 448 -10.68 -2.08 4.70
CA PHE A 448 -10.96 -1.12 3.64
C PHE A 448 -12.41 -1.23 3.13
N PRO A 449 -13.11 -0.12 2.80
CA PRO A 449 -12.69 1.28 3.00
C PRO A 449 -12.72 1.68 4.47
N GLN A 450 -11.65 2.34 4.93
CA GLN A 450 -11.52 2.74 6.32
C GLN A 450 -12.40 3.94 6.65
N ARG A 451 -12.98 3.92 7.86
CA ARG A 451 -13.73 5.04 8.42
C ARG A 451 -12.81 6.22 8.70
N ARG A 452 -13.38 7.42 8.84
CA ARG A 452 -12.62 8.55 9.40
C ARG A 452 -12.24 8.20 10.83
N GLN A 453 -11.02 8.49 11.21
CA GLN A 453 -10.60 8.33 12.59
C GLN A 453 -11.28 9.39 13.49
N ASN A 454 -11.33 9.17 14.81
CA ASN A 454 -11.92 10.12 15.75
C ASN A 454 -10.81 10.91 16.43
N VAL A 455 -10.70 12.21 16.15
CA VAL A 455 -9.82 13.14 16.86
C VAL A 455 -10.71 14.09 17.64
N CYS A 456 -10.47 14.26 18.95
CA CYS A 456 -11.23 15.18 19.78
C CYS A 456 -11.23 16.59 19.16
N GLN A 457 -12.43 17.16 18.99
CA GLN A 457 -12.69 18.42 18.27
C GLN A 457 -12.20 19.69 18.99
N GLU A 458 -11.46 19.59 20.10
CA GLU A 458 -11.11 20.75 20.92
C GLU A 458 -9.89 21.54 20.42
N SER A 459 -9.11 21.00 19.47
CA SER A 459 -7.97 21.72 18.90
C SER A 459 -8.42 22.69 17.79
N LYS A 460 -8.11 23.98 17.93
CA LYS A 460 -8.46 25.08 17.01
C LYS A 460 -7.85 24.98 15.59
N GLY A 461 -7.21 23.87 15.25
CA GLY A 461 -6.72 23.51 13.92
C GLY A 461 -7.57 22.37 13.35
N PHE A 462 -8.25 22.61 12.23
CA PHE A 462 -9.11 21.59 11.61
C PHE A 462 -8.27 20.44 11.05
N PHE A 463 -8.29 19.30 11.73
CA PHE A 463 -7.97 18.01 11.13
C PHE A 463 -9.13 17.63 10.20
N ILE A 464 -8.86 17.46 8.91
CA ILE A 464 -9.85 16.89 8.00
C ILE A 464 -9.37 15.51 7.62
N MET A 465 -9.99 14.50 8.20
CA MET A 465 -9.66 13.13 7.87
C MET A 465 -10.53 12.66 6.72
N VAL A 466 -9.85 12.25 5.66
CA VAL A 466 -10.50 11.85 4.42
C VAL A 466 -10.48 10.34 4.37
N THR A 467 -11.65 9.75 4.29
CA THR A 467 -11.79 8.32 3.99
C THR A 467 -11.28 8.09 2.58
N HIS A 468 -10.48 7.05 2.40
CA HIS A 468 -10.09 6.59 1.08
C HIS A 468 -11.34 5.99 0.40
N SER A 469 -12.10 6.82 -0.31
CA SER A 469 -13.13 6.35 -1.25
C SER A 469 -12.52 6.38 -2.63
N SER A 470 -12.16 5.21 -3.16
CA SER A 470 -11.73 5.08 -4.55
C SER A 470 -12.92 5.29 -5.47
N ALA A 471 -13.24 6.54 -5.78
CA ALA A 471 -14.04 6.89 -6.94
C ALA A 471 -13.16 6.71 -8.19
N SER A 472 -13.43 5.64 -8.94
CA SER A 472 -12.84 5.24 -10.22
C SER A 472 -11.30 5.19 -10.29
N SER A 473 -10.69 4.07 -9.90
CA SER A 473 -9.57 3.47 -10.65
C SER A 473 -9.22 2.09 -10.07
N ILE A 474 -9.18 1.08 -10.95
CA ILE A 474 -8.34 -0.13 -10.88
C ILE A 474 -8.17 -0.72 -9.47
N GLY A 475 -9.15 -1.52 -9.05
CA GLY A 475 -9.01 -2.37 -7.88
C GLY A 475 -8.16 -3.59 -8.22
N LYS A 476 -6.88 -3.58 -7.81
CA LYS A 476 -6.20 -4.83 -7.50
C LYS A 476 -6.74 -5.31 -6.15
N SER A 477 -7.78 -6.14 -6.17
CA SER A 477 -8.03 -7.04 -5.04
C SER A 477 -7.12 -8.27 -5.23
N GLY A 478 -5.95 -8.22 -4.61
CA GLY A 478 -5.32 -9.44 -4.12
C GLY A 478 -6.23 -10.01 -3.03
N ARG A 479 -6.44 -11.33 -3.06
CA ARG A 479 -7.32 -12.10 -2.18
C ARG A 479 -6.86 -11.99 -0.72
N ASN A 480 -7.71 -12.46 0.20
CA ASN A 480 -7.35 -13.49 1.19
C ASN A 480 -8.60 -13.86 2.01
N TRP A 481 -8.99 -15.13 1.94
CA TRP A 481 -9.20 -15.94 3.13
C TRP A 481 -8.11 -16.98 3.12
#